data_AF-A0A662Y7Y1-F1
#
_entry.id   AF-A0A662Y7Y1-F1
#
_cell.length_a   1.000
_cell.length_b   1.000
_cell.length_c   1.000
_cell.angle_alpha   90.00
_cell.angle_beta   90.00
_cell.angle_gamma   90.00
#
_symmetry.space_group_name_H-M   'P 1'
#
loop_
_entity.id
_entity.type
_entity.pdbx_description
1 polymer ?
#
loop_
_entity_poly.entity_id
_entity_poly.type
_entity_poly.pdbx_seq_one_letter_code
_entity_poly.pdbx_strand_id
1 'polypeptide(L)'
;MAPTDGSKAVAKSTKTREVHYMLLCEVALGKSSNLTAAAAWGEKPLLHDGTDSVKALANHTPDPNGVLVSPKCGAQLHVGRVKRVGSELPFERVWAKTDPSPQPSGRYERNPNFAANTQAYLDKLVSDKSFVVGNTHSVTDNDRALFIHYLYAQSTVTIEMMSRESPEASAGSTDGEEDGAGFATDHGAVGAWCEATVKVTIQPENSPSHSYFAKLYRNVLTRSPLAKDYTLAEPSLLEYAELVVYKEAQARLRYVVEVETVSR
;
A
#
# COMPACT_ATOMS: atom_id res chain seq x y z
N MET A 1 43.68 -68.18 8.65
CA MET A 1 42.73 -67.30 7.95
C MET A 1 41.75 -66.77 8.98
N ALA A 2 41.83 -65.48 9.30
CA ALA A 2 40.82 -64.81 10.10
C ALA A 2 39.79 -64.20 9.14
N PRO A 3 38.48 -64.32 9.38
CA PRO A 3 37.50 -63.48 8.70
C PRO A 3 37.44 -62.13 9.43
N THR A 4 37.87 -61.08 8.74
CA THR A 4 37.59 -59.69 9.11
C THR A 4 36.15 -59.38 8.73
N ASP A 5 35.25 -59.36 9.70
CA ASP A 5 33.88 -58.90 9.49
C ASP A 5 33.84 -57.38 9.68
N GLY A 6 34.00 -56.67 8.56
CA GLY A 6 33.93 -55.22 8.48
C GLY A 6 32.49 -54.74 8.67
N SER A 7 32.05 -54.66 9.92
CA SER A 7 30.81 -53.96 10.28
C SER A 7 30.97 -52.47 10.01
N LYS A 8 30.63 -52.04 8.79
CA LYS A 8 30.32 -50.62 8.53
C LYS A 8 29.07 -50.28 9.34
N ALA A 9 29.26 -49.61 10.47
CA ALA A 9 28.19 -48.94 11.18
C ALA A 9 27.54 -47.94 10.23
N VAL A 10 26.36 -48.29 9.72
CA VAL A 10 25.50 -47.35 9.01
C VAL A 10 25.04 -46.35 10.07
N ALA A 11 25.62 -45.15 10.07
CA ALA A 11 25.11 -44.04 10.86
C ALA A 11 23.64 -43.83 10.44
N LYS A 12 22.70 -44.21 11.32
CA LYS A 12 21.30 -43.84 11.18
C LYS A 12 21.25 -42.32 11.31
N SER A 13 21.09 -41.61 10.20
CA SER A 13 20.70 -40.20 10.25
C SER A 13 19.32 -40.16 10.90
N THR A 14 19.25 -39.72 12.16
CA THR A 14 17.99 -39.57 12.88
C THR A 14 17.27 -38.38 12.26
N LYS A 15 16.41 -38.64 11.28
CA LYS A 15 15.55 -37.61 10.70
C LYS A 15 14.62 -37.10 11.81
N THR A 16 14.71 -35.81 12.10
CA THR A 16 13.78 -35.18 13.04
C THR A 16 12.54 -34.81 12.24
N ARG A 17 11.37 -35.26 12.71
CA ARG A 17 10.08 -34.92 12.13
C ARG A 17 9.43 -33.88 13.01
N GLU A 18 9.05 -32.77 12.42
CA GLU A 18 8.28 -31.73 13.08
C GLU A 18 6.94 -31.60 12.35
N VAL A 19 5.85 -31.58 13.11
CA VAL A 19 4.48 -31.62 12.57
C VAL A 19 3.73 -30.41 13.09
N HIS A 20 3.16 -29.63 12.18
CA HIS A 20 2.33 -28.47 12.48
C HIS A 20 0.93 -28.65 11.92
N TYR A 21 -0.07 -28.16 12.64
CA TYR A 21 -1.46 -28.12 12.15
C TYR A 21 -1.83 -26.71 11.75
N MET A 22 -2.43 -26.56 10.58
CA MET A 22 -2.94 -25.30 10.05
C MET A 22 -4.42 -25.41 9.73
N LEU A 23 -5.19 -24.39 10.09
CA LEU A 23 -6.60 -24.29 9.73
C LEU A 23 -6.75 -23.56 8.40
N LEU A 24 -7.51 -24.14 7.48
CA LEU A 24 -7.96 -23.46 6.27
C LEU A 24 -9.43 -23.10 6.43
N CYS A 25 -9.67 -21.79 6.49
CA CYS A 25 -11.00 -21.21 6.62
C CYS A 25 -11.46 -20.61 5.29
N GLU A 26 -12.74 -20.77 5.00
CA GLU A 26 -13.43 -19.88 4.08
C GLU A 26 -13.85 -18.63 4.85
N VAL A 27 -13.53 -17.45 4.34
CA VAL A 27 -13.79 -16.17 5.02
C VAL A 27 -14.56 -15.24 4.10
N ALA A 28 -15.74 -14.83 4.54
CA ALA A 28 -16.58 -13.84 3.87
C ALA A 28 -16.12 -12.42 4.26
N LEU A 29 -15.25 -11.84 3.44
CA LEU A 29 -14.66 -10.53 3.69
C LEU A 29 -15.66 -9.37 3.59
N GLY A 30 -16.72 -9.50 2.80
CA GLY A 30 -17.69 -8.42 2.60
C GLY A 30 -17.02 -7.16 2.06
N LYS A 31 -17.43 -5.98 2.56
CA LYS A 31 -16.78 -4.72 2.20
C LYS A 31 -15.48 -4.56 3.01
N SER A 32 -14.34 -4.75 2.35
CA SER A 32 -13.03 -4.64 2.99
C SER A 32 -12.40 -3.25 2.83
N SER A 33 -11.63 -2.82 3.82
CA SER A 33 -10.67 -1.71 3.71
C SER A 33 -9.23 -2.21 3.74
N ASN A 34 -8.37 -1.63 2.91
CA ASN A 34 -6.94 -1.92 2.88
C ASN A 34 -6.18 -0.91 3.75
N LEU A 35 -5.24 -1.39 4.56
CA LEU A 35 -4.45 -0.56 5.47
C LEU A 35 -2.95 -0.80 5.29
N THR A 36 -2.17 0.26 5.41
CA THR A 36 -0.72 0.19 5.57
C THR A 36 -0.37 -0.19 7.02
N ALA A 37 0.86 -0.62 7.26
CA ALA A 37 1.33 -1.08 8.57
C ALA A 37 1.09 -0.05 9.69
N ALA A 38 1.34 1.23 9.42
CA ALA A 38 1.14 2.30 10.40
C ALA A 38 -0.33 2.55 10.73
N ALA A 39 -1.24 2.32 9.78
CA ALA A 39 -2.67 2.45 10.01
C ALA A 39 -3.21 1.23 10.77
N ALA A 40 -2.79 0.02 10.42
CA ALA A 40 -3.28 -1.23 11.00
C ALA A 40 -3.09 -1.32 12.53
N TRP A 41 -2.01 -0.73 13.07
CA TRP A 41 -1.62 -0.85 14.49
C TRP A 41 -1.63 0.47 15.26
N GLY A 42 -2.32 1.49 14.75
CA GLY A 42 -2.44 2.77 15.46
C GLY A 42 -3.19 2.65 16.80
N GLU A 43 -3.04 3.66 17.66
CA GLU A 43 -3.59 3.67 19.04
C GLU A 43 -5.13 3.61 19.13
N LYS A 44 -5.85 3.75 18.02
CA LYS A 44 -7.31 3.66 17.97
C LYS A 44 -7.73 2.42 17.17
N PRO A 45 -8.51 1.49 17.75
CA PRO A 45 -9.00 0.33 17.02
C PRO A 45 -9.85 0.80 15.84
N LEU A 46 -9.41 0.43 14.63
CA LEU A 46 -10.06 0.80 13.38
C LEU A 46 -11.32 -0.05 13.19
N LEU A 47 -12.42 0.34 13.85
CA LEU A 47 -13.74 0.11 13.29
C LEU A 47 -13.93 1.17 12.22
N HIS A 48 -13.75 0.78 10.95
CA HIS A 48 -14.14 1.65 9.85
C HIS A 48 -15.65 1.54 9.66
N ASP A 49 -16.38 2.65 9.84
CA ASP A 49 -17.82 2.68 9.64
C ASP A 49 -18.18 2.13 8.26
N GLY A 50 -18.97 1.05 8.26
CA GLY A 50 -19.43 0.41 7.04
C GLY A 50 -18.38 -0.44 6.31
N THR A 51 -17.40 -1.01 7.01
CA THR A 51 -16.59 -2.16 6.51
C THR A 51 -16.87 -3.42 7.31
N ASP A 52 -16.76 -4.58 6.66
CA ASP A 52 -16.94 -5.90 7.24
C ASP A 52 -15.59 -6.59 7.55
N SER A 53 -14.51 -6.10 6.97
CA SER A 53 -13.16 -6.61 7.17
C SER A 53 -12.08 -5.57 6.95
N VAL A 54 -10.88 -5.88 7.44
CA VAL A 54 -9.66 -5.12 7.19
C VAL A 54 -8.60 -6.06 6.61
N LYS A 55 -7.87 -5.56 5.61
CA LYS A 55 -6.67 -6.19 5.09
C LYS A 55 -5.47 -5.28 5.34
N ALA A 56 -4.57 -5.71 6.22
CA ALA A 56 -3.27 -5.08 6.37
C ALA A 56 -2.35 -5.53 5.22
N LEU A 57 -1.85 -4.57 4.46
CA LEU A 57 -1.07 -4.78 3.26
C LEU A 57 0.36 -5.20 3.61
N ALA A 58 0.91 -6.10 2.81
CA ALA A 58 2.22 -6.69 3.03
C ALA A 58 3.16 -6.50 1.85
N ASN A 59 4.46 -6.58 2.15
CA ASN A 59 5.55 -6.51 1.18
C ASN A 59 5.47 -7.63 0.14
N HIS A 60 4.94 -8.78 0.53
CA HIS A 60 4.83 -9.96 -0.32
C HIS A 60 3.39 -10.43 -0.37
N THR A 61 2.91 -10.71 -1.58
CA THR A 61 1.56 -11.25 -1.79
C THR A 61 1.58 -12.30 -2.90
N PRO A 62 0.76 -13.35 -2.83
CA PRO A 62 0.60 -14.29 -3.94
C PRO A 62 0.14 -13.56 -5.21
N ASP A 63 0.71 -13.95 -6.36
CA ASP A 63 0.32 -13.41 -7.66
C ASP A 63 -1.20 -13.60 -7.89
N PRO A 64 -1.97 -12.52 -8.10
CA PRO A 64 -3.42 -12.62 -8.30
C PRO A 64 -3.82 -13.43 -9.54
N ASN A 65 -2.92 -13.57 -10.53
CA ASN A 65 -3.20 -14.40 -11.71
C ASN A 65 -3.20 -15.91 -11.40
N GLY A 66 -2.63 -16.31 -10.26
CA GLY A 66 -2.65 -17.69 -9.78
C GLY A 66 -3.83 -18.01 -8.88
N VAL A 67 -4.83 -17.13 -8.76
CA VAL A 67 -6.00 -17.36 -7.93
C VAL A 67 -6.88 -18.46 -8.54
N LEU A 68 -7.19 -19.47 -7.75
CA LEU A 68 -8.18 -20.48 -8.08
C LEU A 68 -9.51 -20.11 -7.44
N VAL A 69 -10.60 -20.21 -8.19
CA VAL A 69 -11.96 -19.99 -7.68
C VAL A 69 -12.63 -21.34 -7.50
N SER A 70 -13.07 -21.63 -6.29
CA SER A 70 -13.82 -22.85 -5.99
C SER A 70 -15.14 -22.85 -6.76
N PRO A 71 -15.42 -23.83 -7.64
CA PRO A 71 -16.68 -23.86 -8.38
C PRO A 71 -17.90 -24.15 -7.51
N LYS A 72 -17.69 -24.66 -6.28
CA LYS A 72 -18.78 -25.03 -5.37
C LYS A 72 -19.30 -23.86 -4.53
N CYS A 73 -18.44 -22.91 -4.19
CA CYS A 73 -18.79 -21.81 -3.28
C CYS A 73 -18.28 -20.43 -3.71
N GLY A 74 -17.52 -20.34 -4.82
CA GLY A 74 -16.93 -19.08 -5.28
C GLY A 74 -15.75 -18.59 -4.46
N ALA A 75 -15.33 -19.32 -3.42
CA ALA A 75 -14.19 -18.94 -2.59
C ALA A 75 -12.90 -18.88 -3.41
N GLN A 76 -12.12 -17.82 -3.20
CA GLN A 76 -10.83 -17.61 -3.84
C GLN A 76 -9.71 -18.23 -3.02
N LEU A 77 -8.87 -19.05 -3.66
CA LEU A 77 -7.67 -19.62 -3.09
C LEU A 77 -6.45 -19.02 -3.79
N HIS A 78 -5.66 -18.26 -3.04
CA HIS A 78 -4.49 -17.55 -3.53
C HIS A 78 -3.26 -18.47 -3.57
N VAL A 79 -3.14 -19.31 -4.60
CA VAL A 79 -2.01 -20.26 -4.78
C VAL A 79 -0.91 -19.75 -5.72
N GLY A 80 -1.02 -18.50 -6.18
CA GLY A 80 -0.01 -17.86 -7.01
C GLY A 80 1.36 -17.79 -6.34
N ARG A 81 2.42 -17.69 -7.15
CA ARG A 81 3.77 -17.48 -6.62
C ARG A 81 3.80 -16.18 -5.81
N VAL A 82 4.46 -16.22 -4.66
CA VAL A 82 4.67 -15.04 -3.84
C VAL A 82 5.57 -14.06 -4.59
N LYS A 83 5.13 -12.81 -4.70
CA LYS A 83 5.83 -11.72 -5.40
C LYS A 83 5.93 -10.50 -4.49
N ARG A 84 6.97 -9.68 -4.72
CA ARG A 84 7.17 -8.43 -3.98
C ARG A 84 6.36 -7.27 -4.55
N VAL A 85 5.54 -6.65 -3.71
CA VAL A 85 4.77 -5.43 -4.03
C VAL A 85 5.73 -4.25 -4.22
N GLY A 86 5.45 -3.41 -5.21
CA GLY A 86 6.30 -2.31 -5.68
C GLY A 86 7.36 -2.71 -6.72
N SER A 87 7.77 -3.99 -6.78
CA SER A 87 8.85 -4.46 -7.68
C SER A 87 8.36 -5.40 -8.79
N GLU A 88 7.63 -6.45 -8.39
CA GLU A 88 7.09 -7.47 -9.28
C GLU A 88 5.58 -7.32 -9.46
N LEU A 89 4.90 -6.86 -8.41
CA LEU A 89 3.50 -6.45 -8.43
C LEU A 89 3.42 -4.95 -8.18
N PRO A 90 2.54 -4.21 -8.87
CA PRO A 90 2.39 -2.79 -8.62
C PRO A 90 1.79 -2.51 -7.24
N PHE A 91 2.07 -1.34 -6.69
CA PHE A 91 1.25 -0.76 -5.65
C PHE A 91 -0.15 -0.48 -6.22
N GLU A 92 -1.19 -0.94 -5.53
CA GLU A 92 -2.58 -0.63 -5.90
C GLU A 92 -2.80 0.89 -5.88
N ARG A 93 -2.32 1.54 -4.81
CA ARG A 93 -2.33 2.99 -4.58
C ARG A 93 -1.03 3.40 -3.88
N VAL A 94 -0.42 4.48 -4.34
CA VAL A 94 0.81 5.02 -3.74
C VAL A 94 0.92 6.51 -3.97
N TRP A 95 1.39 7.24 -2.97
CA TRP A 95 1.65 8.68 -3.08
C TRP A 95 3.04 8.94 -3.66
N ALA A 96 3.17 10.03 -4.41
CA ALA A 96 4.45 10.66 -4.71
C ALA A 96 4.34 12.14 -4.41
N LYS A 97 5.45 12.79 -4.03
CA LYS A 97 5.45 14.22 -3.70
C LYS A 97 6.63 14.96 -4.32
N THR A 98 6.49 16.27 -4.46
CA THR A 98 7.60 17.18 -4.75
C THR A 98 8.31 17.60 -3.46
N ASP A 99 9.45 18.27 -3.62
CA ASP A 99 10.01 19.08 -2.55
C ASP A 99 9.21 20.39 -2.38
N PRO A 100 9.26 21.02 -1.18
CA PRO A 100 8.58 22.29 -0.95
C PRO A 100 9.16 23.44 -1.79
N SER A 101 8.27 24.28 -2.28
CA SER A 101 8.57 25.51 -3.02
C SER A 101 7.70 26.69 -2.50
N PRO A 102 8.29 27.87 -2.24
CA PRO A 102 9.73 28.11 -2.13
C PRO A 102 10.37 27.22 -1.06
N GLN A 103 11.68 26.97 -1.19
CA GLN A 103 12.38 26.12 -0.24
C GLN A 103 12.44 26.81 1.13
N PRO A 104 11.93 26.18 2.20
CA PRO A 104 11.93 26.80 3.52
C PRO A 104 13.34 26.87 4.11
N SER A 105 13.54 27.83 5.02
CA SER A 105 14.85 28.14 5.56
C SER A 105 15.38 27.02 6.47
N GLY A 106 14.53 26.43 7.30
CA GLY A 106 14.89 25.39 8.25
C GLY A 106 15.09 24.00 7.63
N ARG A 107 16.16 23.28 8.01
CA ARG A 107 16.44 21.91 7.52
C ARG A 107 15.25 20.95 7.74
N TYR A 108 14.58 21.05 8.88
CA TYR A 108 13.42 20.24 9.22
C TYR A 108 12.16 20.63 8.45
N GLU A 109 12.08 21.86 7.95
CA GLU A 109 10.96 22.37 7.16
C GLU A 109 11.12 21.96 5.68
N ARG A 110 12.36 21.78 5.21
CA ARG A 110 12.66 21.39 3.81
C ARG A 110 12.13 20.03 3.43
N ASN A 111 12.01 19.11 4.40
CA ASN A 111 11.44 17.80 4.18
C ASN A 111 10.09 17.74 4.91
N PRO A 112 8.97 17.97 4.21
CA PRO A 112 7.66 17.94 4.85
C PRO A 112 7.44 16.56 5.45
N ASN A 113 6.80 16.49 6.62
CA ASN A 113 6.45 15.20 7.21
C ASN A 113 5.45 14.54 6.25
N PHE A 114 5.85 13.42 5.68
CA PHE A 114 5.05 12.64 4.72
C PHE A 114 5.10 11.16 5.09
N ALA A 115 5.06 10.91 6.40
CA ALA A 115 5.01 9.59 6.98
C ALA A 115 3.66 8.90 6.66
N ALA A 116 3.55 7.62 7.02
CA ALA A 116 2.40 6.80 6.66
C ALA A 116 1.06 7.33 7.24
N ASN A 117 1.10 8.00 8.40
CA ASN A 117 -0.04 8.69 8.99
C ASN A 117 -0.48 9.94 8.20
N THR A 118 0.46 10.69 7.63
CA THR A 118 0.14 11.78 6.67
C THR A 118 -0.53 11.24 5.42
N GLN A 119 0.00 10.15 4.86
CA GLN A 119 -0.57 9.50 3.68
C GLN A 119 -1.99 8.99 3.95
N ALA A 120 -2.23 8.35 5.10
CA ALA A 120 -3.55 7.89 5.51
C ALA A 120 -4.56 9.04 5.70
N TYR A 121 -4.11 10.18 6.23
CA TYR A 121 -4.93 11.39 6.31
C TYR A 121 -5.35 11.87 4.92
N LEU A 122 -4.41 11.96 3.99
CA LEU A 122 -4.68 12.35 2.61
C LEU A 122 -5.59 11.36 1.90
N ASP A 123 -5.42 10.04 2.12
CA ASP A 123 -6.28 9.02 1.55
C ASP A 123 -7.73 9.17 2.02
N LYS A 124 -7.95 9.43 3.31
CA LYS A 124 -9.28 9.70 3.86
C LYS A 124 -9.90 10.94 3.24
N LEU A 125 -9.13 12.03 3.15
CA LEU A 125 -9.60 13.29 2.57
C LEU A 125 -9.93 13.14 1.07
N VAL A 126 -9.09 12.47 0.29
CA VAL A 126 -9.33 12.24 -1.14
C VAL A 126 -10.45 11.23 -1.39
N SER A 127 -10.73 10.34 -0.44
CA SER A 127 -11.86 9.41 -0.54
C SER A 127 -13.20 10.06 -0.22
N ASP A 128 -13.20 11.24 0.41
CA ASP A 128 -14.40 12.06 0.58
C ASP A 128 -14.82 12.67 -0.77
N LYS A 129 -16.01 12.27 -1.23
CA LYS A 129 -16.60 12.76 -2.49
C LYS A 129 -16.95 14.24 -2.45
N SER A 130 -17.14 14.82 -1.27
CA SER A 130 -17.41 16.26 -1.11
C SER A 130 -16.17 17.12 -1.30
N PHE A 131 -14.97 16.55 -1.15
CA PHE A 131 -13.72 17.25 -1.42
C PHE A 131 -13.41 17.20 -2.92
N VAL A 132 -13.84 18.23 -3.66
CA VAL A 132 -13.73 18.31 -5.13
C VAL A 132 -12.64 19.30 -5.57
N VAL A 133 -12.30 19.31 -6.86
CA VAL A 133 -11.27 20.20 -7.43
C VAL A 133 -11.58 21.66 -7.13
N GLY A 134 -10.57 22.42 -6.68
CA GLY A 134 -10.69 23.80 -6.22
C GLY A 134 -11.11 23.95 -4.76
N ASN A 135 -11.58 22.89 -4.09
CA ASN A 135 -11.83 22.96 -2.66
C ASN A 135 -10.51 23.04 -1.89
N THR A 136 -10.55 23.84 -0.82
CA THR A 136 -9.47 23.91 0.17
C THR A 136 -9.96 23.36 1.49
N HIS A 137 -9.20 22.43 2.06
CA HIS A 137 -9.40 21.86 3.38
C HIS A 137 -8.36 22.42 4.35
N SER A 138 -8.81 23.00 5.47
CA SER A 138 -7.93 23.46 6.53
C SER A 138 -7.70 22.33 7.52
N VAL A 139 -6.43 21.97 7.75
CA VAL A 139 -6.05 20.90 8.67
C VAL A 139 -6.27 21.40 10.10
N THR A 140 -6.92 20.58 10.92
CA THR A 140 -7.21 20.91 12.32
C THR A 140 -5.92 21.02 13.13
N ASP A 141 -5.97 21.79 14.21
CA ASP A 141 -4.84 22.02 15.10
C ASP A 141 -4.17 20.74 15.61
N ASN A 142 -4.98 19.69 15.85
CA ASN A 142 -4.52 18.38 16.33
C ASN A 142 -3.79 17.58 15.24
N ASP A 143 -4.17 17.75 13.97
CA ASP A 143 -3.62 16.99 12.84
C ASP A 143 -2.44 17.69 12.17
N ARG A 144 -2.14 18.96 12.51
CA ARG A 144 -1.02 19.73 11.92
C ARG A 144 0.33 19.02 12.03
N ALA A 145 0.57 18.31 13.13
CA ALA A 145 1.81 17.56 13.36
C ALA A 145 2.04 16.42 12.34
N LEU A 146 0.99 15.99 11.64
CA LEU A 146 1.12 15.03 10.54
C LEU A 146 1.87 15.63 9.34
N PHE A 147 1.85 16.95 9.16
CA PHE A 147 2.42 17.61 7.98
C PHE A 147 3.74 18.34 8.28
N ILE A 148 3.97 18.70 9.55
CA ILE A 148 5.10 19.52 9.97
C ILE A 148 5.92 18.77 11.03
N HIS A 149 7.24 18.71 10.84
CA HIS A 149 8.15 18.01 11.76
C HIS A 149 8.40 18.72 13.10
N TYR A 150 8.33 20.06 13.10
CA TYR A 150 8.61 20.90 14.27
C TYR A 150 7.52 21.95 14.41
N LEU A 151 6.82 21.94 15.55
CA LEU A 151 5.77 22.89 15.89
C LEU A 151 6.39 24.26 16.25
N TYR A 152 6.85 25.02 15.27
CA TYR A 152 6.96 26.47 15.46
C TYR A 152 5.54 27.07 15.59
N ALA A 153 5.48 28.36 15.97
CA ALA A 153 4.26 29.15 16.15
C ALA A 153 3.15 28.82 15.14
N GLN A 154 1.89 29.01 15.58
CA GLN A 154 0.66 28.59 14.88
C GLN A 154 0.82 28.66 13.36
N SER A 155 1.00 27.49 12.75
CA SER A 155 1.09 27.37 11.30
C SER A 155 -0.25 26.89 10.78
N THR A 156 -0.74 27.52 9.72
CA THR A 156 -1.94 27.04 9.03
C THR A 156 -1.51 26.08 7.94
N VAL A 157 -2.06 24.86 7.96
CA VAL A 157 -1.87 23.90 6.87
C VAL A 157 -3.17 23.82 6.09
N THR A 158 -3.07 24.07 4.79
CA THR A 158 -4.20 23.98 3.86
C THR A 158 -3.89 22.95 2.78
N ILE A 159 -4.90 22.19 2.40
CA ILE A 159 -4.81 21.16 1.37
C ILE A 159 -5.83 21.52 0.30
N GLU A 160 -5.33 21.80 -0.90
CA GLU A 160 -6.16 22.12 -2.07
C GLU A 160 -6.21 20.91 -3.00
N MET A 161 -7.41 20.54 -3.46
CA MET A 161 -7.57 19.53 -4.50
C MET A 161 -7.29 20.17 -5.87
N MET A 162 -6.17 19.81 -6.48
CA MET A 162 -5.72 20.38 -7.76
C MET A 162 -6.32 19.63 -8.96
N SER A 163 -6.38 18.30 -8.87
CA SER A 163 -6.97 17.47 -9.90
C SER A 163 -7.51 16.18 -9.32
N ARG A 164 -8.54 15.65 -9.95
CA ARG A 164 -9.07 14.31 -9.69
C ARG A 164 -9.46 13.72 -11.03
N GLU A 165 -8.84 12.61 -11.39
CA GLU A 165 -9.22 11.85 -12.58
C GLU A 165 -10.14 10.70 -12.14
N SER A 166 -11.16 10.42 -12.94
CA SER A 166 -11.95 9.20 -12.81
C SER A 166 -11.41 8.13 -13.75
N PRO A 167 -11.50 6.83 -13.39
CA PRO A 167 -11.07 5.73 -14.26
C PRO A 167 -11.68 5.77 -15.68
N GLU A 168 -12.86 6.37 -15.83
CA GLU A 168 -13.56 6.51 -17.11
C GLU A 168 -12.93 7.56 -18.05
N ALA A 169 -12.22 8.56 -17.50
CA ALA A 169 -11.63 9.64 -18.29
C ALA A 169 -10.36 9.21 -19.05
N SER A 170 -9.66 8.19 -18.55
CA SER A 170 -8.44 7.65 -19.18
C SER A 170 -8.72 6.58 -20.25
N ALA A 171 -9.97 6.12 -20.39
CA ALA A 171 -10.38 5.13 -21.39
C ALA A 171 -10.89 5.76 -22.71
N GLY A 172 -10.95 7.09 -22.80
CA GLY A 172 -11.64 7.83 -23.87
C GLY A 172 -10.76 8.64 -24.83
N SER A 173 -9.43 8.58 -24.76
CA SER A 173 -8.55 9.33 -25.67
C SER A 173 -7.81 8.43 -26.65
N THR A 174 -8.57 7.68 -27.45
CA THR A 174 -8.11 7.20 -28.76
C THR A 174 -9.07 7.78 -29.77
N ASP A 175 -8.80 9.00 -30.24
CA ASP A 175 -9.21 9.56 -31.54
C ASP A 175 -8.85 11.06 -31.56
N GLY A 176 -7.91 11.45 -32.44
CA GLY A 176 -7.73 12.86 -32.83
C GLY A 176 -6.31 13.41 -32.87
N GLU A 177 -5.57 13.00 -33.90
CA GLU A 177 -4.63 13.79 -34.72
C GLU A 177 -3.32 14.36 -34.16
N GLU A 178 -2.31 14.17 -35.00
CA GLU A 178 -0.89 14.46 -34.85
C GLU A 178 -0.62 15.97 -34.80
N ASP A 179 0.21 16.41 -33.85
CA ASP A 179 1.39 17.24 -34.16
C ASP A 179 2.24 17.49 -32.90
N GLY A 180 3.53 17.15 -32.98
CA GLY A 180 4.57 17.79 -32.17
C GLY A 180 5.16 16.99 -31.00
N ALA A 181 6.20 16.20 -31.33
CA ALA A 181 7.36 15.89 -30.49
C ALA A 181 7.20 14.93 -29.28
N GLY A 182 7.43 13.64 -29.57
CA GLY A 182 8.44 12.87 -28.81
C GLY A 182 7.99 12.15 -27.55
N PHE A 183 6.88 11.40 -27.58
CA PHE A 183 6.68 10.31 -26.62
C PHE A 183 7.42 9.08 -27.11
N ALA A 184 8.63 8.88 -26.58
CA ALA A 184 9.36 7.64 -26.74
C ALA A 184 8.52 6.47 -26.22
N THR A 185 8.08 5.62 -27.15
CA THR A 185 7.66 4.27 -26.88
C THR A 185 8.86 3.50 -26.32
N ASP A 186 8.83 3.09 -25.05
CA ASP A 186 9.45 1.83 -24.65
C ASP A 186 9.00 1.32 -23.27
N HIS A 187 8.44 0.11 -23.30
CA HIS A 187 8.24 -0.88 -22.22
C HIS A 187 7.28 -0.57 -21.03
N GLY A 188 6.04 -1.07 -21.17
CA GLY A 188 5.40 -1.87 -20.11
C GLY A 188 4.62 -1.13 -19.02
N ALA A 189 3.95 -0.01 -19.32
CA ALA A 189 3.07 0.65 -18.35
C ALA A 189 1.85 -0.24 -18.06
N VAL A 190 1.85 -0.92 -16.91
CA VAL A 190 0.67 -1.56 -16.32
C VAL A 190 -0.31 -0.46 -15.93
N GLY A 191 -1.11 0.06 -16.87
CA GLY A 191 -2.26 0.94 -16.61
C GLY A 191 -2.07 1.98 -15.50
N ALA A 192 -0.88 2.57 -15.40
CA ALA A 192 -0.52 3.46 -14.31
C ALA A 192 -1.11 4.84 -14.58
N TRP A 193 -1.87 5.38 -13.63
CA TRP A 193 -2.52 6.67 -13.81
C TRP A 193 -2.64 7.43 -12.49
N CYS A 194 -2.83 8.74 -12.58
CA CYS A 194 -2.86 9.65 -11.44
C CYS A 194 -4.30 9.88 -10.98
N GLU A 195 -4.71 9.27 -9.87
CA GLU A 195 -6.07 9.39 -9.33
C GLU A 195 -6.37 10.80 -8.83
N ALA A 196 -5.44 11.42 -8.11
CA ALA A 196 -5.64 12.74 -7.54
C ALA A 196 -4.31 13.49 -7.38
N THR A 197 -4.37 14.81 -7.52
CA THR A 197 -3.28 15.72 -7.15
C THR A 197 -3.79 16.67 -6.08
N VAL A 198 -3.05 16.78 -4.99
CA VAL A 198 -3.28 17.78 -3.95
C VAL A 198 -2.08 18.70 -3.82
N LYS A 199 -2.34 19.96 -3.46
CA LYS A 199 -1.32 20.92 -3.07
C LYS A 199 -1.44 21.15 -1.58
N VAL A 200 -0.38 20.88 -0.84
CA VAL A 200 -0.30 21.18 0.59
C VAL A 200 0.46 22.48 0.77
N THR A 201 -0.17 23.47 1.37
CA THR A 201 0.43 24.77 1.66
C THR A 201 0.55 24.94 3.18
N ILE A 202 1.76 25.26 3.62
CA ILE A 202 2.08 25.54 5.01
C ILE A 202 2.37 27.04 5.10
N GLN A 203 1.55 27.75 5.86
CA GLN A 203 1.68 29.17 6.13
C GLN A 203 2.02 29.36 7.61
N PRO A 204 3.30 29.58 7.96
CA PRO A 204 3.69 29.99 9.29
C PRO A 204 3.28 31.45 9.53
N GLU A 205 3.02 31.82 10.78
CA GLU A 205 2.52 33.15 11.14
C GLU A 205 3.48 34.30 10.76
N ASN A 206 4.79 34.06 10.86
CA ASN A 206 5.82 35.10 10.70
C ASN A 206 6.86 34.77 9.61
N SER A 207 6.52 33.89 8.66
CA SER A 207 7.45 33.49 7.60
C SER A 207 6.71 33.23 6.28
N PRO A 208 7.40 33.24 5.12
CA PRO A 208 6.75 33.00 3.85
C PRO A 208 6.14 31.60 3.78
N SER A 209 4.98 31.48 3.14
CA SER A 209 4.38 30.19 2.84
C SER A 209 5.30 29.36 1.96
N HIS A 210 5.28 28.06 2.18
CA HIS A 210 5.82 27.08 1.26
C HIS A 210 4.76 26.03 0.96
N SER A 211 4.89 25.39 -0.20
CA SER A 211 3.93 24.37 -0.62
C SER A 211 4.62 23.23 -1.34
N TYR A 212 4.04 22.04 -1.28
CA TYR A 212 4.45 20.91 -2.09
C TYR A 212 3.22 20.28 -2.73
N PHE A 213 3.44 19.58 -3.84
CA PHE A 213 2.39 18.81 -4.50
C PHE A 213 2.53 17.35 -4.14
N ALA A 214 1.41 16.67 -3.95
CA ALA A 214 1.34 15.23 -3.78
C ALA A 214 0.37 14.63 -4.81
N LYS A 215 0.81 13.58 -5.50
CA LYS A 215 0.05 12.82 -6.48
C LYS A 215 -0.21 11.42 -5.97
N LEU A 216 -1.46 10.99 -6.02
CA LEU A 216 -1.88 9.64 -5.73
C LEU A 216 -1.93 8.86 -7.04
N TYR A 217 -1.04 7.90 -7.19
CA TYR A 217 -0.99 7.04 -8.36
C TYR A 217 -1.62 5.68 -8.08
N ARG A 218 -2.17 5.07 -9.13
CA ARG A 218 -2.63 3.67 -9.13
C ARG A 218 -1.78 2.80 -10.02
N ASN A 219 -1.66 1.52 -9.66
CA ASN A 219 -0.99 0.49 -10.43
C ASN A 219 0.47 0.82 -10.80
N VAL A 220 1.22 1.40 -9.85
CA VAL A 220 2.60 1.88 -10.07
C VAL A 220 3.64 0.94 -9.46
N LEU A 221 4.75 0.73 -10.16
CA LEU A 221 5.96 0.09 -9.62
C LEU A 221 6.94 1.16 -9.12
N THR A 222 7.84 0.81 -8.20
CA THR A 222 8.92 1.71 -7.73
C THR A 222 9.79 2.20 -8.90
N ARG A 223 9.97 1.37 -9.94
CA ARG A 223 10.74 1.72 -11.14
C ARG A 223 9.95 2.49 -12.20
N SER A 224 8.65 2.70 -12.01
CA SER A 224 7.83 3.42 -12.99
C SER A 224 8.28 4.88 -13.08
N PRO A 225 8.32 5.46 -14.29
CA PRO A 225 8.65 6.87 -14.44
C PRO A 225 7.57 7.73 -13.75
N LEU A 226 8.00 8.71 -12.97
CA LEU A 226 7.14 9.70 -12.33
C LEU A 226 7.22 11.03 -13.07
N ALA A 227 6.22 11.89 -12.85
CA ALA A 227 6.30 13.28 -13.29
C ALA A 227 7.56 13.97 -12.73
N LYS A 228 8.10 14.93 -13.47
CA LYS A 228 9.33 15.66 -13.09
C LYS A 228 9.23 16.19 -11.66
N ASP A 229 10.32 16.04 -10.91
CA ASP A 229 10.49 16.50 -9.52
C ASP A 229 9.63 15.76 -8.47
N TYR A 230 8.88 14.71 -8.86
CA TYR A 230 8.18 13.84 -7.92
C TYR A 230 9.05 12.68 -7.46
N THR A 231 8.98 12.38 -6.16
CA THR A 231 9.59 11.21 -5.55
C THR A 231 8.50 10.33 -4.93
N LEU A 232 8.57 9.02 -5.17
CA LEU A 232 7.63 8.06 -4.61
C LEU A 232 7.75 8.02 -3.08
N ALA A 233 6.61 8.09 -2.39
CA ALA A 233 6.53 7.85 -0.95
C ALA A 233 6.07 6.41 -0.75
N GLU A 234 7.04 5.49 -0.65
CA GLU A 234 6.72 4.07 -0.50
C GLU A 234 5.85 3.84 0.74
N PRO A 235 4.71 3.12 0.60
CA PRO A 235 3.85 2.85 1.72
C PRO A 235 4.55 1.92 2.71
N SER A 236 4.33 2.13 4.00
CA SER A 236 4.81 1.21 5.02
C SER A 236 3.97 -0.08 4.98
N LEU A 237 4.55 -1.18 4.52
CA LEU A 237 3.87 -2.47 4.41
C LEU A 237 4.38 -3.45 5.47
N LEU A 238 3.54 -4.39 5.88
CA LEU A 238 3.90 -5.45 6.83
C LEU A 238 4.75 -6.55 6.17
N GLU A 239 5.42 -7.36 6.99
CA GLU A 239 6.14 -8.54 6.50
C GLU A 239 5.18 -9.61 5.98
N TYR A 240 4.02 -9.77 6.63
CA TYR A 240 2.95 -10.69 6.26
C TYR A 240 1.62 -9.95 6.14
N ALA A 241 0.74 -10.47 5.27
CA ALA A 241 -0.59 -9.92 5.11
C ALA A 241 -1.47 -10.39 6.27
N GLU A 242 -2.18 -9.46 6.89
CA GLU A 242 -3.14 -9.79 7.94
C GLU A 242 -4.55 -9.45 7.48
N LEU A 243 -5.48 -10.38 7.73
CA LEU A 243 -6.88 -10.26 7.37
C LEU A 243 -7.68 -10.38 8.66
N VAL A 244 -8.40 -9.32 9.00
CA VAL A 244 -9.22 -9.24 10.20
C VAL A 244 -10.68 -9.16 9.79
N VAL A 245 -11.49 -10.08 10.32
CA VAL A 245 -12.95 -10.03 10.26
C VAL A 245 -13.50 -9.83 11.67
N TYR A 246 -14.59 -9.08 11.78
CA TYR A 246 -15.11 -8.67 13.09
C TYR A 246 -16.19 -9.60 13.64
N LYS A 247 -16.86 -10.37 12.77
CA LYS A 247 -17.93 -11.30 13.17
C LYS A 247 -17.49 -12.73 12.92
N GLU A 248 -17.62 -13.58 13.94
CA GLU A 248 -17.28 -15.00 13.85
C GLU A 248 -18.02 -15.71 12.70
N ALA A 249 -19.28 -15.35 12.45
CA ALA A 249 -20.09 -15.90 11.36
C ALA A 249 -19.51 -15.66 9.95
N GLN A 250 -18.53 -14.77 9.80
CA GLN A 250 -17.81 -14.55 8.53
C GLN A 250 -16.80 -15.66 8.23
N ALA A 251 -16.36 -16.43 9.23
CA ALA A 251 -15.36 -17.47 9.05
C ALA A 251 -15.98 -18.86 9.21
N ARG A 252 -15.71 -19.74 8.25
CA ARG A 252 -16.09 -21.15 8.30
C ARG A 252 -14.86 -22.03 8.12
N LEU A 253 -14.57 -22.86 9.13
CA LEU A 253 -13.54 -23.89 9.03
C LEU A 253 -13.90 -24.88 7.92
N ARG A 254 -12.97 -25.09 6.99
CA ARG A 254 -13.14 -26.02 5.87
C ARG A 254 -12.24 -27.23 6.01
N TYR A 255 -10.97 -27.02 6.35
CA TYR A 255 -9.98 -28.09 6.46
C TYR A 255 -9.03 -27.86 7.63
N VAL A 256 -8.55 -28.96 8.20
CA VAL A 256 -7.36 -29.00 9.05
C VAL A 256 -6.27 -29.64 8.20
N VAL A 257 -5.15 -28.94 8.04
CA VAL A 257 -3.99 -29.38 7.25
C VAL A 257 -2.88 -29.73 8.20
N GLU A 258 -2.31 -30.91 8.04
CA GLU A 258 -1.09 -31.33 8.71
C GLU A 258 0.11 -31.03 7.80
N VAL A 259 1.11 -30.33 8.33
CA VAL A 259 2.35 -29.96 7.63
C VAL A 259 3.50 -30.64 8.35
N GLU A 260 4.11 -31.63 7.69
CA GLU A 260 5.30 -32.32 8.18
C GLU A 260 6.56 -31.71 7.54
N THR A 261 7.47 -31.21 8.37
CA THR A 261 8.83 -30.84 7.99
C THR A 261 9.79 -31.96 8.39
N VAL A 262 10.58 -32.42 7.43
CA VAL A 262 11.57 -33.49 7.63
C VAL A 262 12.96 -32.90 7.48
N SER A 263 13.65 -32.68 8.59
CA SER A 263 15.06 -32.29 8.61
C SER A 263 15.97 -33.52 8.66
N ARG A 264 17.12 -33.42 8.00
CA ARG A 264 18.16 -34.46 7.98
C ARG A 264 19.24 -34.19 9.01
#